data_AF-A0A137NPA3-F1
#
_entry.id   AF-A0A137NPA3-F1
#
_cell.length_a   1.000
_cell.length_b   1.000
_cell.length_c   1.000
_cell.angle_alpha   90.00
_cell.angle_beta   90.00
_cell.angle_gamma   90.00
#
_symmetry.space_group_name_H-M   'P 1'
#
loop_
_entity.id
_entity.type
_entity.pdbx_description
1 polymer ?
#
loop_
_entity_poly.entity_id
_entity_poly.type
_entity_poly.pdbx_seq_one_letter_code
_entity_poly.pdbx_strand_id
1 'polypeptide(L)'
;MFSVKSGKDKLNYLKISLNAINMILNGKARMKTYREVEEIGHDAFYKCCIAEETVSIIAELKGRMGLGDFSSHSSEFCGPVRIKYKGIDIYERPSNDQEIVASLTLGMIDEHQKSEKINRLESIEHNRV
;
A
#
# COMPACT_ATOMS: atom_id res chain seq x y z
N MET A 1 -28.33 2.73 6.33
CA MET A 1 -29.30 1.63 6.60
C MET A 1 -29.09 0.55 5.54
N PHE A 2 -28.22 -0.43 5.79
CA PHE A 2 -27.96 -1.50 4.83
C PHE A 2 -28.97 -2.63 5.07
N SER A 3 -30.00 -2.69 4.23
CA SER A 3 -30.99 -3.76 4.25
C SER A 3 -30.35 -5.04 3.71
N VAL A 4 -30.32 -6.10 4.52
CA VAL A 4 -29.85 -7.42 4.11
C VAL A 4 -30.90 -8.05 3.19
N LYS A 5 -30.65 -7.98 1.88
CA LYS A 5 -31.51 -8.59 0.86
C LYS A 5 -31.34 -10.12 0.82
N SER A 6 -32.44 -10.80 0.51
CA SER A 6 -32.69 -12.19 0.07
C SER A 6 -31.57 -13.24 0.21
N GLY A 7 -31.95 -14.50 0.53
CA GLY A 7 -31.02 -15.64 0.61
C GLY A 7 -30.18 -15.90 -0.64
N LYS A 8 -30.62 -15.46 -1.83
CA LYS A 8 -29.83 -15.51 -3.08
C LYS A 8 -28.63 -14.54 -3.06
N ASP A 9 -28.79 -13.37 -2.46
CA ASP A 9 -27.71 -12.37 -2.38
C ASP A 9 -26.60 -12.86 -1.44
N LYS A 10 -26.96 -13.46 -0.30
CA LYS A 10 -25.98 -14.07 0.64
C LYS A 10 -25.15 -15.18 0.00
N LEU A 11 -25.77 -16.05 -0.81
CA LEU A 11 -25.06 -17.11 -1.55
C LEU A 11 -24.12 -16.53 -2.61
N ASN A 12 -24.50 -15.43 -3.25
CA ASN A 12 -23.65 -14.75 -4.21
C ASN A 12 -22.44 -14.10 -3.53
N TYR A 13 -22.66 -13.40 -2.41
CA TYR A 13 -21.57 -12.85 -1.59
C TYR A 13 -20.60 -13.93 -1.09
N LEU A 14 -21.11 -15.10 -0.69
CA LEU A 14 -20.26 -16.20 -0.22
C LEU A 14 -19.40 -16.78 -1.36
N LYS A 15 -19.97 -16.93 -2.57
CA LYS A 15 -19.23 -17.38 -3.76
C LYS A 15 -18.16 -16.39 -4.20
N ILE A 16 -18.50 -15.11 -4.25
CA ILE A 16 -17.55 -14.06 -4.63
C ILE A 16 -16.41 -13.97 -3.59
N SER A 17 -16.75 -14.02 -2.30
CA SER A 17 -15.77 -14.08 -1.22
C SER A 17 -14.86 -15.31 -1.35
N LEU A 18 -15.41 -16.49 -1.68
CA LEU A 18 -14.63 -17.71 -1.87
C LEU A 18 -13.71 -17.64 -3.10
N ASN A 19 -14.14 -17.00 -4.19
CA ASN A 19 -13.32 -16.78 -5.39
C ASN A 19 -12.17 -15.80 -5.13
N ALA A 20 -12.44 -14.68 -4.46
CA ALA A 20 -11.43 -13.72 -4.06
C ALA A 20 -10.43 -14.34 -3.06
N ILE A 21 -10.93 -15.11 -2.09
CA ILE A 21 -10.10 -15.88 -1.14
C ILE A 21 -9.27 -16.92 -1.88
N ASN A 22 -9.82 -17.63 -2.88
CA ASN A 22 -9.04 -18.57 -3.68
C ASN A 22 -7.96 -17.86 -4.51
N MET A 23 -8.26 -16.72 -5.14
CA MET A 23 -7.25 -15.94 -5.86
C MET A 23 -6.09 -15.53 -4.92
N ILE A 24 -6.41 -15.14 -3.69
CA ILE A 24 -5.43 -14.63 -2.71
C ILE A 24 -4.70 -15.75 -1.94
N LEU A 25 -5.39 -16.83 -1.55
CA LEU A 25 -4.87 -17.88 -0.66
C LEU A 25 -4.54 -19.20 -1.38
N ASN A 26 -5.06 -19.44 -2.59
CA ASN A 26 -4.70 -20.63 -3.36
C ASN A 26 -3.31 -20.44 -3.98
N GLY A 27 -2.34 -21.21 -3.48
CA GLY A 27 -0.97 -21.17 -3.99
C GLY A 27 -0.88 -21.37 -5.51
N LYS A 28 -1.78 -22.14 -6.12
CA LYS A 28 -1.75 -22.41 -7.58
C LYS A 28 -2.12 -21.18 -8.41
N ALA A 29 -3.10 -20.39 -7.98
CA ALA A 29 -3.49 -19.16 -8.68
C ALA A 29 -2.35 -18.13 -8.63
N ARG A 30 -1.75 -17.92 -7.44
CA ARG A 30 -0.58 -17.05 -7.27
C ARG A 30 0.60 -17.46 -8.14
N MET A 31 0.89 -18.76 -8.21
CA MET A 31 1.99 -19.26 -9.06
C MET A 31 1.73 -19.02 -10.56
N LYS A 32 0.48 -19.10 -11.02
CA LYS A 32 0.13 -18.77 -12.40
C LYS A 32 0.38 -17.29 -12.68
N THR A 33 -0.11 -16.40 -11.81
CA THR A 33 0.14 -14.95 -11.91
C THR A 33 1.63 -14.63 -11.92
N TYR A 34 2.44 -15.25 -11.05
CA TYR A 34 3.88 -15.03 -11.04
C TYR A 34 4.57 -15.48 -12.33
N ARG A 35 4.18 -16.62 -12.91
CA ARG A 35 4.70 -17.08 -14.20
C ARG A 35 4.34 -16.13 -15.33
N GLU A 36 3.10 -15.66 -15.38
CA GLU A 36 2.66 -14.70 -16.40
C GLU A 36 3.43 -13.38 -16.30
N VAL A 37 3.70 -12.88 -15.08
CA VAL A 37 4.54 -11.68 -14.86
C VAL A 37 6.00 -11.95 -15.21
N GLU A 38 6.52 -13.14 -14.96
CA GLU A 38 7.89 -13.53 -15.33
C GLU A 38 8.06 -13.57 -16.87
N GLU A 39 7.08 -14.10 -17.59
CA GLU A 39 7.13 -14.27 -19.06
C GLU A 39 6.84 -12.96 -19.82
N ILE A 40 5.85 -12.18 -19.38
CA ILE A 40 5.33 -11.01 -20.11
C ILE A 40 5.82 -9.68 -19.48
N GLY A 41 6.35 -9.73 -18.26
CA GLY A 41 6.77 -8.57 -17.49
C GLY A 41 5.63 -7.90 -16.73
N HIS A 42 5.87 -6.68 -16.23
CA HIS A 42 4.90 -5.91 -15.44
C HIS A 42 3.56 -5.70 -16.16
N ASP A 43 3.58 -5.54 -17.49
CA ASP A 43 2.39 -5.37 -18.32
C ASP A 43 1.40 -6.55 -18.21
N ALA A 44 1.86 -7.76 -17.87
CA ALA A 44 0.99 -8.91 -17.61
C ALA A 44 -0.10 -8.58 -16.57
N PHE A 45 0.30 -7.85 -15.53
CA PHE A 45 -0.55 -7.51 -14.40
C PHE A 45 -1.52 -6.36 -14.72
N TYR A 46 -1.09 -5.38 -15.52
CA TYR A 46 -1.83 -4.12 -15.73
C TYR A 46 -2.57 -4.04 -17.07
N LYS A 47 -2.21 -4.86 -18.05
CA LYS A 47 -2.71 -4.73 -19.43
C LYS A 47 -3.20 -6.04 -20.06
N CYS A 48 -3.06 -7.18 -19.37
CA CYS A 48 -3.40 -8.50 -19.92
C CYS A 48 -4.44 -9.24 -19.07
N CYS A 49 -4.46 -10.57 -19.18
CA CYS A 49 -5.44 -11.47 -18.55
C CYS A 49 -5.62 -11.26 -17.04
N ILE A 50 -4.55 -10.92 -16.32
CA ILE A 50 -4.61 -10.67 -14.87
C ILE A 50 -5.47 -9.42 -14.56
N ALA A 51 -5.34 -8.35 -15.36
CA ALA A 51 -6.12 -7.13 -15.20
C ALA A 51 -7.61 -7.39 -15.51
N GLU A 52 -7.90 -8.16 -16.56
CA GLU A 52 -9.28 -8.53 -16.94
C GLU A 52 -9.97 -9.36 -15.85
N GLU A 53 -9.29 -10.39 -15.34
CA GLU A 53 -9.82 -11.25 -14.28
C GLU A 53 -10.06 -10.45 -12.99
N THR A 54 -9.12 -9.56 -12.64
CA THR A 54 -9.25 -8.71 -11.46
C THR A 54 -10.42 -7.74 -11.58
N VAL A 55 -10.58 -7.06 -12.72
CA VAL A 55 -11.70 -6.13 -12.97
C VAL A 55 -13.03 -6.87 -12.96
N SER A 56 -13.11 -8.09 -13.48
CA SER A 56 -14.31 -8.94 -13.41
C SER A 56 -14.74 -9.17 -11.95
N ILE A 57 -13.80 -9.57 -11.09
CA ILE A 57 -14.06 -9.80 -9.66
C ILE A 57 -14.48 -8.49 -8.96
N ILE A 58 -13.82 -7.37 -9.26
CA ILE A 58 -14.16 -6.06 -8.69
C ILE A 58 -15.58 -5.64 -9.10
N ALA A 59 -15.96 -5.85 -10.36
CA ALA A 59 -17.30 -5.56 -10.85
C ALA A 59 -18.36 -6.44 -10.16
N GLU A 60 -18.09 -7.73 -9.96
CA GLU A 60 -18.94 -8.64 -9.19
C GLU A 60 -19.13 -8.15 -7.74
N LEU A 61 -18.08 -7.59 -7.14
CA LEU A 61 -18.07 -6.98 -5.82
C LEU A 61 -18.68 -5.56 -5.78
N LYS A 62 -19.17 -5.04 -6.91
CA LYS A 62 -19.69 -3.66 -7.06
C LYS A 62 -18.65 -2.57 -6.77
N GLY A 63 -17.37 -2.88 -6.97
CA GLY A 63 -16.28 -1.90 -7.00
C GLY A 63 -16.30 -1.06 -8.27
N ARG A 64 -15.44 -0.03 -8.32
CA ARG A 64 -15.40 0.95 -9.42
C ARG A 64 -14.17 0.88 -10.31
N MET A 65 -13.16 0.09 -9.90
CA MET A 65 -11.89 0.03 -10.61
C MET A 65 -12.07 -0.74 -11.93
N GLY A 66 -11.71 -0.12 -13.05
CA GLY A 66 -11.83 -0.68 -14.39
C GLY A 66 -10.47 -0.87 -15.07
N LEU A 67 -10.48 -1.45 -16.27
CA LEU A 67 -9.25 -1.68 -17.06
C LEU A 67 -8.49 -0.39 -17.36
N GLY A 68 -9.19 0.74 -17.49
CA GLY A 68 -8.58 2.05 -17.65
C GLY A 68 -7.70 2.44 -16.46
N ASP A 69 -8.10 2.10 -15.24
CA ASP A 69 -7.33 2.39 -14.02
C ASP A 69 -6.06 1.54 -13.95
N PHE A 70 -6.12 0.28 -14.40
CA PHE A 70 -4.95 -0.59 -14.47
C PHE A 70 -3.98 -0.14 -15.57
N SER A 71 -4.48 0.07 -16.79
CA SER A 71 -3.64 0.41 -17.94
C SER A 71 -3.01 1.80 -17.86
N SER A 72 -3.62 2.74 -17.12
CA SER A 72 -3.06 4.06 -16.84
C SER A 72 -2.12 4.09 -15.63
N HIS A 73 -1.99 2.99 -14.89
CA HIS A 73 -1.05 2.92 -13.79
C HIS A 73 0.38 3.07 -14.28
N SER A 74 1.15 3.94 -13.62
CA SER A 74 2.58 4.05 -13.81
C SER A 74 3.26 4.23 -12.45
N SER A 75 4.50 3.75 -12.36
CA SER A 75 5.34 3.96 -11.19
C SER A 75 6.24 5.16 -11.45
N GLU A 76 6.20 6.14 -10.54
CA GLU A 76 7.13 7.26 -10.56
C GLU A 76 8.42 6.88 -9.84
N PHE A 77 9.54 7.01 -10.54
CA PHE A 77 10.87 6.93 -9.94
C PHE A 77 11.24 8.29 -9.38
N CYS A 78 11.10 8.42 -8.06
CA CYS A 78 11.40 9.63 -7.34
C CYS A 78 12.70 9.47 -6.53
N GLY A 79 13.50 10.54 -6.46
CA GLY A 79 14.73 10.56 -5.66
C GLY A 79 14.43 10.69 -4.17
N PRO A 80 15.24 10.14 -3.27
CA PRO A 80 14.96 10.19 -1.84
C PRO A 80 15.08 11.62 -1.30
N VAL A 81 14.20 11.96 -0.35
CA VAL A 81 14.31 13.17 0.48
C VAL A 81 15.31 12.90 1.59
N ARG A 82 16.08 13.92 1.97
CA ARG A 82 17.11 13.79 3.00
C ARG A 82 16.93 14.85 4.08
N ILE A 83 17.04 14.43 5.33
CA ILE A 83 17.26 15.33 6.47
C ILE A 83 18.57 14.98 7.17
N LYS A 84 19.18 15.97 7.83
CA LYS A 84 20.32 15.74 8.73
C LYS A 84 19.81 15.76 10.16
N TYR A 85 20.10 14.71 10.91
CA TYR A 85 19.80 14.64 12.33
C TYR A 85 20.99 14.05 13.07
N LYS A 86 21.52 14.78 14.07
CA LYS A 86 22.70 14.39 14.87
C LYS A 86 23.92 13.95 14.03
N GLY A 87 24.16 14.62 12.90
CA GLY A 87 25.28 14.35 12.01
C GLY A 87 25.09 13.15 11.07
N ILE A 88 23.94 12.50 11.09
CA ILE A 88 23.59 11.40 10.18
C ILE A 88 22.57 11.89 9.14
N ASP A 89 22.71 11.40 7.92
CA ASP A 89 21.72 11.61 6.86
C ASP A 89 20.62 10.54 6.98
N ILE A 90 19.38 10.99 7.20
CA ILE A 90 18.18 10.14 7.17
C ILE A 90 17.51 10.36 5.82
N TYR A 91 17.18 9.26 5.15
CA TYR A 91 16.57 9.27 3.82
C TYR A 91 15.16 8.74 3.89
N GLU A 92 14.23 9.43 3.24
CA GLU A 92 12.82 9.07 3.16
C GLU A 92 12.33 9.11 1.72
N ARG A 93 11.22 8.42 1.45
CA ARG A 93 10.55 8.51 0.15
C ARG A 93 9.85 9.87 0.00
N PRO A 94 9.96 10.58 -1.14
CA PRO A 94 9.15 11.78 -1.40
C PRO A 94 7.67 11.40 -1.55
N SER A 95 6.77 12.22 -0.96
CA SER A 95 5.33 11.99 -0.72
C SER A 95 4.56 11.31 -1.87
N ASN A 96 3.61 10.39 -1.63
CA ASN A 96 2.35 10.52 -0.83
C ASN A 96 2.31 9.83 0.55
N ASP A 97 3.46 9.40 1.07
CA ASP A 97 3.49 8.52 2.25
C ASP A 97 3.58 9.28 3.59
N GLN A 98 3.11 8.63 4.67
CA GLN A 98 3.10 9.17 6.04
C GLN A 98 4.51 9.39 6.63
N GLU A 99 5.54 8.85 5.99
CA GLU A 99 6.94 8.87 6.43
C GLU A 99 7.50 10.30 6.62
N ILE A 100 6.95 11.29 5.91
CA ILE A 100 7.34 12.70 6.08
C ILE A 100 7.11 13.23 7.50
N VAL A 101 6.18 12.63 8.25
CA VAL A 101 5.91 12.99 9.65
C VAL A 101 7.14 12.74 10.51
N ALA A 102 7.83 11.61 10.32
CA ALA A 102 9.03 11.29 11.09
C ALA A 102 10.13 12.33 10.84
N SER A 103 10.36 12.68 9.58
CA SER A 103 11.35 13.71 9.22
C SER A 103 11.01 15.08 9.80
N LEU A 104 9.74 15.50 9.74
CA LEU A 104 9.29 16.76 10.31
C LEU A 104 9.46 16.77 11.84
N THR A 105 9.07 15.69 12.52
CA THR A 105 9.20 15.56 13.97
C THR A 105 10.66 15.62 14.41
N LEU A 106 11.56 14.92 13.72
CA LEU A 106 12.99 14.97 14.02
C LEU A 106 13.57 16.39 13.84
N GLY A 107 13.17 17.09 12.78
CA GLY A 107 13.55 18.49 12.57
C GLY A 107 13.04 19.42 13.68
N MET A 108 11.78 19.26 14.10
CA MET A 108 11.20 20.02 15.22
C MET A 108 11.95 19.75 16.53
N ILE A 109 12.22 18.48 16.84
CA ILE A 109 12.98 18.09 18.04
C ILE A 109 14.36 18.74 18.03
N ASP A 110 15.09 18.65 16.92
CA ASP A 110 16.44 19.22 16.81
C ASP A 110 16.45 20.74 17.05
N GLU A 111 15.51 21.47 16.44
CA GLU A 111 15.38 22.92 16.66
C GLU A 111 14.95 23.28 18.09
N HIS A 112 14.06 22.49 18.70
CA HIS A 112 13.67 22.70 20.09
C HIS A 112 14.81 22.40 21.08
N GLN A 113 15.67 21.43 20.79
CA GLN A 113 16.87 21.15 21.58
C GLN A 113 17.92 22.25 21.43
N LYS A 114 18.16 22.74 20.21
CA LYS A 114 19.08 23.86 19.94
C LYS A 114 18.63 25.17 20.60
N SER A 115 17.32 25.40 20.68
CA SER A 115 16.74 26.57 21.34
C SER A 115 16.53 26.40 22.85
N GLU A 116 17.05 25.32 23.44
CA GLU A 116 16.97 25.01 24.88
C GLU A 116 15.53 24.96 25.43
N LYS A 117 14.54 24.74 24.55
CA LYS A 117 13.12 24.63 24.93
C LYS A 117 12.76 23.26 25.49
N ILE A 118 13.55 22.23 25.14
CA ILE A 118 13.40 20.86 25.64
C ILE A 118 14.76 20.29 26.02
N ASN A 119 14.77 19.33 26.93
CA ASN A 119 15.98 18.60 27.31
C ASN A 119 16.56 17.80 26.14
N ARG A 120 17.85 17.48 26.25
CA ARG A 120 18.47 16.51 25.33
C ARG A 120 17.75 15.16 25.46
N LEU A 121 17.38 14.55 24.34
CA LEU A 121 16.66 13.27 24.34
C LEU A 121 17.52 12.17 24.97
N GLU A 122 18.83 12.29 24.86
CA GLU A 122 19.82 11.43 25.51
C GLU A 122 19.75 11.48 27.03
N SER A 123 19.28 12.60 27.60
CA SER A 123 19.15 12.77 29.05
C SER A 123 17.77 12.36 29.58
N ILE A 124 16.85 11.91 28.71
CA ILE A 124 15.53 11.45 29.14
C ILE A 124 15.62 9.96 29.46
N GLU A 125 15.24 9.59 30.70
CA GLU A 125 15.05 8.18 31.05
C GLU A 125 14.04 7.55 30.11
N HIS A 126 14.50 6.60 29.29
CA HIS A 126 13.61 5.84 28.45
C HIS A 126 12.80 4.90 29.33
N ASN A 127 11.48 4.93 29.14
CA ASN A 127 10.57 3.98 29.76
C ASN A 127 10.79 2.60 29.09
N ARG A 128 11.86 1.92 29.48
CA ARG A 128 12.12 0.53 29.11
C ARG A 128 11.23 -0.33 30.01
N VAL A 129 10.24 -0.98 29.39
CA VAL A 129 9.51 -2.09 29.98
C VAL A 129 10.33 -3.37 29.80
#